data_AF-A0A1K1SAF4-F1
#
_entry.id   AF-A0A1K1SAF4-F1
#
_cell.length_a   1.000
_cell.length_b   1.000
_cell.length_c   1.000
_cell.angle_alpha   90.00
_cell.angle_beta   90.00
_cell.angle_gamma   90.00
#
_symmetry.space_group_name_H-M   'P 1'
#
loop_
_entity.id
_entity.type
_entity.pdbx_description
1 polymer ?
#
loop_
_entity_poly.entity_id
_entity_poly.type
_entity_poly.pdbx_seq_one_letter_code
_entity_poly.pdbx_strand_id
1 'polypeptide(L)'
;MGIGPAPATQKLLRQLGMTIDQFDVIELNEAFASQGLAVLRMLGVADDDPRVNPNGGAIALGHPLGASGARLVTTALHQLERTGGRFALCTMCIGVGQGIALAVERV
;
A
#
# COMPACT_ATOMS: atom_id res chain seq x y z
N MET A 1 -4.64 13.10 8.98
CA MET A 1 -3.30 12.77 8.42
C MET A 1 -3.21 11.30 8.04
N GLY A 2 -3.28 10.37 9.01
CA GLY A 2 -3.06 8.95 8.75
C GLY A 2 -4.00 8.27 7.74
N ILE A 3 -5.25 8.74 7.61
CA ILE A 3 -6.25 8.12 6.72
C ILE A 3 -6.02 8.42 5.22
N GLY A 4 -5.11 9.33 4.87
CA GLY A 4 -4.86 9.78 3.50
C GLY A 4 -4.72 8.69 2.41
N PRO A 5 -4.12 7.51 2.69
CA PRO A 5 -4.10 6.39 1.75
C PRO A 5 -5.46 5.95 1.23
N ALA A 6 -6.49 5.92 2.10
CA ALA A 6 -7.80 5.39 1.71
C ALA A 6 -8.48 6.22 0.59
N PRO A 7 -8.66 7.54 0.70
CA PRO A 7 -9.22 8.33 -0.41
C PRO A 7 -8.29 8.40 -1.63
N ALA A 8 -6.96 8.34 -1.44
CA ALA A 8 -6.00 8.29 -2.55
C ALA A 8 -6.16 7.00 -3.37
N THR A 9 -6.22 5.84 -2.69
CA THR A 9 -6.45 4.53 -3.30
C THR A 9 -7.83 4.46 -3.94
N GLN A 10 -8.89 4.93 -3.29
CA GLN A 10 -10.23 4.97 -3.88
C GLN A 10 -10.27 5.83 -5.16
N LYS A 11 -9.54 6.95 -5.20
CA LYS A 11 -9.41 7.77 -6.41
C LYS A 11 -8.68 7.02 -7.52
N LEU A 12 -7.56 6.37 -7.21
CA LEU A 12 -6.79 5.56 -8.15
C LEU A 12 -7.62 4.41 -8.73
N LEU A 13 -8.29 3.64 -7.87
CA LEU A 13 -9.16 2.54 -8.26
C LEU A 13 -10.24 2.99 -9.27
N ARG A 14 -10.89 4.13 -9.00
CA ARG A 14 -11.86 4.72 -9.93
C ARG A 14 -11.23 5.13 -11.27
N GLN A 15 -10.01 5.68 -11.26
CA GLN A 15 -9.31 6.08 -12.48
C GLN A 15 -8.90 4.88 -13.34
N LEU A 16 -8.56 3.75 -12.72
CA LEU A 16 -8.14 2.53 -13.41
C LEU A 16 -9.30 1.57 -13.74
N GLY A 17 -10.51 1.82 -13.20
CA GLY A 17 -11.63 0.88 -13.33
C GLY A 17 -11.38 -0.45 -12.60
N MET A 18 -10.57 -0.42 -11.54
CA MET A 18 -10.16 -1.61 -10.78
C MET A 18 -10.87 -1.67 -9.42
N THR A 19 -10.82 -2.86 -8.80
CA THR A 19 -11.24 -3.11 -7.42
C THR A 19 -10.04 -3.50 -6.57
N ILE A 20 -10.13 -3.31 -5.26
CA ILE A 20 -9.04 -3.66 -4.32
C ILE A 20 -8.67 -5.16 -4.38
N ASP A 21 -9.64 -6.01 -4.73
CA ASP A 21 -9.47 -7.46 -4.81
C ASP A 21 -8.60 -7.91 -5.98
N GLN A 22 -8.34 -7.04 -6.95
CA GLN A 22 -7.47 -7.34 -8.10
C GLN A 22 -5.98 -7.23 -7.78
N PHE A 23 -5.61 -6.68 -6.63
CA PHE A 23 -4.21 -6.60 -6.22
C PHE A 23 -3.78 -7.89 -5.53
N ASP A 24 -2.62 -8.39 -5.92
CA ASP A 24 -1.94 -9.55 -5.32
C ASP A 24 -1.01 -9.14 -4.17
N VAL A 25 -0.55 -7.88 -4.18
CA VAL A 25 0.33 -7.31 -3.15
C VAL A 25 -0.14 -5.91 -2.79
N ILE A 26 -0.16 -5.59 -1.50
CA ILE A 26 -0.47 -4.26 -0.98
C ILE A 26 0.69 -3.81 -0.08
N GLU A 27 1.48 -2.86 -0.55
CA GLU A 27 2.51 -2.18 0.25
C GLU A 27 1.93 -0.86 0.80
N LEU A 28 1.48 -0.90 2.05
CA LEU A 28 0.98 0.26 2.80
C LEU A 28 2.07 0.73 3.77
N ASN A 29 2.52 1.99 3.65
CA ASN A 29 3.45 2.54 4.64
C ASN A 29 2.80 2.60 6.02
N GLU A 30 3.39 1.92 6.98
CA GLU A 30 2.92 1.84 8.36
C GLU A 30 3.56 2.95 9.20
N ALA A 31 3.08 4.19 9.06
CA ALA A 31 3.55 5.27 9.93
C ALA A 31 3.19 4.99 11.41
N PHE A 32 2.02 4.37 11.62
CA PHE A 32 1.53 3.87 12.90
C PHE A 32 0.64 2.64 12.66
N ALA A 33 0.64 1.67 13.57
CA ALA A 33 -0.22 0.49 13.46
C ALA A 33 -1.72 0.85 13.40
N SER A 34 -2.17 1.78 14.27
CA SER A 34 -3.55 2.25 14.29
C SER A 34 -3.97 2.92 12.97
N GLN A 35 -3.04 3.63 12.33
CA GLN A 35 -3.25 4.23 11.02
C GLN A 35 -3.36 3.16 9.94
N GLY A 36 -2.51 2.14 9.95
CA GLY A 36 -2.55 1.03 9.00
C GLY A 36 -3.91 0.32 9.03
N LEU A 37 -4.32 -0.12 10.22
CA LEU A 37 -5.61 -0.79 10.43
C LEU A 37 -6.81 0.07 10.01
N ALA A 38 -6.79 1.37 10.33
CA ALA A 38 -7.87 2.27 9.92
C ALA A 38 -7.99 2.40 8.38
N VAL A 39 -6.85 2.40 7.67
CA VAL A 39 -6.83 2.43 6.20
C VAL A 39 -7.37 1.13 5.61
N LEU A 40 -6.91 -0.03 6.11
CA LEU A 40 -7.35 -1.34 5.61
C LEU A 40 -8.86 -1.51 5.75
N ARG A 41 -9.40 -1.24 6.95
CA ARG A 41 -10.85 -1.32 7.23
C ARG A 41 -11.67 -0.40 6.34
N MET A 42 -11.19 0.81 6.04
CA MET A 42 -11.87 1.74 5.14
C MET A 42 -11.82 1.29 3.66
N LEU A 43 -10.79 0.54 3.28
CA LEU A 43 -10.66 -0.07 1.95
C LEU A 43 -11.36 -1.44 1.83
N GLY A 44 -11.93 -1.96 2.93
CA GLY A 44 -12.58 -3.28 2.95
C GLY A 44 -11.58 -4.44 2.95
N VAL A 45 -10.32 -4.21 3.33
CA VAL A 45 -9.28 -5.23 3.44
C VAL A 45 -9.23 -5.74 4.88
N ALA A 46 -9.13 -7.05 5.07
CA ALA A 46 -9.00 -7.65 6.40
C ALA A 46 -7.69 -7.21 7.07
N ASP A 47 -7.71 -7.07 8.40
CA ASP A 47 -6.55 -6.59 9.17
C ASP A 47 -5.32 -7.52 9.05
N ASP A 48 -5.55 -8.80 8.73
CA ASP A 48 -4.56 -9.88 8.59
C ASP A 48 -4.46 -10.41 7.15
N ASP A 49 -4.93 -9.65 6.15
CA ASP A 49 -4.90 -10.06 4.75
C ASP A 49 -3.45 -10.36 4.30
N PRO A 50 -3.15 -11.59 3.81
CA PRO A 50 -1.79 -12.02 3.50
C PRO A 50 -1.14 -11.24 2.36
N ARG A 51 -1.90 -10.45 1.59
CA ARG A 51 -1.38 -9.57 0.54
C ARG A 51 -0.74 -8.31 1.10
N VAL A 52 -1.08 -7.91 2.33
CA VAL A 52 -0.64 -6.65 2.95
C VAL A 52 0.74 -6.82 3.59
N ASN A 53 1.70 -6.02 3.12
CA ASN A 53 3.08 -5.96 3.65
C ASN A 53 3.68 -7.35 3.94
N PRO A 54 3.68 -8.29 2.98
CA PRO A 54 4.01 -9.70 3.21
C PRO A 54 5.46 -9.93 3.68
N ASN A 55 6.33 -8.93 3.52
CA ASN A 55 7.72 -8.94 3.96
C ASN A 55 8.01 -7.92 5.07
N GLY A 56 6.97 -7.47 5.78
CA GLY A 56 7.04 -6.44 6.82
C GLY A 56 6.92 -5.01 6.28
N GLY A 57 6.74 -4.06 7.20
CA GLY A 57 6.52 -2.65 6.89
C GLY A 57 7.43 -1.70 7.66
N ALA A 58 7.10 -0.41 7.62
CA ALA A 58 7.91 0.66 8.21
C ALA A 58 8.00 0.58 9.75
N ILE A 59 7.07 -0.12 10.42
CA ILE A 59 7.17 -0.40 11.86
C ILE A 59 8.43 -1.23 12.16
N ALA A 60 8.71 -2.23 11.33
CA ALA A 60 9.86 -3.13 11.51
C ALA A 60 11.13 -2.59 10.84
N LEU A 61 11.00 -2.06 9.63
CA LEU A 61 12.13 -1.68 8.76
C LEU A 61 12.59 -0.22 8.95
N GLY A 62 11.80 0.58 9.68
CA GLY A 62 12.02 2.02 9.82
C GLY A 62 11.44 2.84 8.66
N HIS A 63 11.43 4.17 8.85
CA HIS A 63 10.79 5.11 7.95
C HIS A 63 11.69 6.30 7.57
N PRO A 64 12.75 6.10 6.78
CA PRO A 64 13.48 7.21 6.17
C PRO A 64 12.57 7.90 5.15
N LEU A 65 12.00 9.06 5.53
CA LEU A 65 10.86 9.71 4.85
C LEU A 65 10.99 9.72 3.31
N GLY A 66 12.10 10.26 2.78
CA GLY A 66 12.31 10.38 1.33
C GLY A 66 12.58 9.07 0.61
N ALA A 67 13.11 8.04 1.29
CA ALA A 67 13.43 6.75 0.68
C ALA A 67 12.29 5.73 0.77
N SER A 68 11.33 5.95 1.68
CA SER A 68 10.28 4.95 1.96
C SER A 68 9.34 4.72 0.78
N GLY A 69 9.00 5.75 0.01
CA GLY A 69 8.17 5.60 -1.18
C GLY A 69 8.83 4.70 -2.24
N ALA A 70 10.13 4.89 -2.49
CA ALA A 70 10.90 4.04 -3.38
C ALA A 70 10.98 2.59 -2.85
N ARG A 71 11.21 2.42 -1.55
CA ARG A 71 11.23 1.09 -0.90
C ARG A 71 9.92 0.33 -1.14
N LEU A 72 8.75 0.96 -0.95
CA LEU A 72 7.45 0.30 -1.16
C LEU A 72 7.35 -0.25 -2.59
N VAL A 73 7.63 0.59 -3.59
CA VAL A 73 7.53 0.21 -5.01
C VAL A 73 8.50 -0.92 -5.36
N THR A 74 9.75 -0.83 -4.92
CA THR A 74 10.76 -1.88 -5.14
C THR A 74 10.35 -3.19 -4.47
N THR A 75 9.86 -3.14 -3.22
CA THR A 75 9.44 -4.34 -2.48
C THR A 75 8.22 -4.99 -3.13
N ALA A 76 7.23 -4.19 -3.53
CA ALA A 76 6.05 -4.66 -4.24
C ALA A 76 6.41 -5.36 -5.56
N LEU A 77 7.27 -4.75 -6.38
CA LEU A 77 7.69 -5.33 -7.66
C LEU A 77 8.43 -6.66 -7.45
N HIS A 78 9.41 -6.70 -6.54
CA HIS A 78 10.13 -7.94 -6.22
C HIS A 78 9.18 -9.03 -5.69
N GLN A 79 8.16 -8.65 -4.91
CA GLN A 79 7.17 -9.60 -4.42
C GLN A 79 6.30 -10.15 -5.55
N LEU A 80 5.85 -9.32 -6.49
CA LEU A 80 5.11 -9.76 -7.67
C LEU A 80 5.95 -10.73 -8.51
N GLU A 81 7.22 -10.40 -8.76
CA GLU A 81 8.14 -11.26 -9.51
C GLU A 81 8.35 -12.62 -8.82
N ARG A 82 8.56 -12.61 -7.50
CA ARG A 82 8.80 -13.83 -6.72
C ARG A 82 7.59 -14.75 -6.63
N THR A 83 6.38 -14.18 -6.60
CA THR A 83 5.13 -14.94 -6.40
C THR A 83 4.37 -15.22 -7.70
N GLY A 84 4.77 -14.58 -8.80
CA GLY A 84 4.03 -14.62 -10.06
C GLY A 84 2.77 -13.74 -10.09
N GLY A 85 2.52 -12.94 -9.04
CA GLY A 85 1.41 -11.98 -8.98
C GLY A 85 1.48 -10.94 -10.11
N ARG A 86 0.35 -10.29 -10.41
CA ARG A 86 0.22 -9.35 -11.52
C ARG A 86 0.17 -7.90 -11.07
N PHE A 87 -0.67 -7.56 -10.08
CA PHE A 87 -0.90 -6.18 -9.67
C PHE A 87 -0.49 -5.93 -8.22
N ALA A 88 0.19 -4.81 -7.96
CA ALA A 88 0.46 -4.33 -6.62
C ALA A 88 -0.04 -2.90 -6.39
N LEU A 89 -0.53 -2.65 -5.18
CA LEU A 89 -0.88 -1.33 -4.69
C LEU A 89 0.21 -0.84 -3.74
N CYS A 90 0.82 0.31 -4.04
CA CYS A 90 1.71 1.02 -3.12
C CYS A 90 1.02 2.29 -2.64
N THR A 91 0.85 2.46 -1.33
CA THR A 91 0.16 3.64 -0.79
C THR A 91 0.73 4.10 0.55
N MET A 92 0.71 5.41 0.81
CA MET A 92 1.24 5.97 2.06
C MET A 92 0.55 7.26 2.48
N CYS A 93 0.45 7.46 3.79
CA CYS A 93 0.00 8.72 4.36
C CYS A 93 1.14 9.74 4.29
N ILE A 94 0.77 11.02 4.22
CA ILE A 94 1.73 12.12 4.16
C ILE A 94 1.39 13.12 5.26
N GLY A 95 2.44 13.66 5.88
CA GLY A 95 2.37 14.74 6.86
C GLY A 95 1.37 15.82 6.46
N VAL A 96 0.71 16.44 7.44
CA VAL A 96 -0.16 17.60 7.19
C VAL A 96 -1.42 17.29 6.34
N GLY A 97 -1.79 16.01 6.20
CA GLY A 97 -3.14 15.64 5.73
C GLY A 97 -3.25 15.23 4.28
N GLN A 98 -2.20 14.64 3.71
CA GLN A 98 -2.22 14.14 2.34
C GLN A 98 -2.07 12.60 2.30
N GLY A 99 -2.26 12.03 1.12
CA GLY A 99 -2.00 10.62 0.84
C GLY A 99 -1.73 10.42 -0.64
N ILE A 100 -1.00 9.35 -0.95
CA ILE A 100 -0.64 8.98 -2.32
C ILE A 100 -0.88 7.48 -2.52
N ALA A 101 -1.29 7.10 -3.71
CA ALA A 101 -1.47 5.71 -4.12
C ALA A 101 -0.93 5.54 -5.54
N LEU A 102 -0.31 4.39 -5.79
CA LEU A 102 0.28 3.99 -7.06
C LEU A 102 -0.02 2.52 -7.30
N ALA A 103 -0.40 2.16 -8.53
CA ALA A 103 -0.56 0.78 -8.96
C ALA A 103 0.66 0.37 -9.81
N VAL A 104 1.16 -0.83 -9.59
CA VAL A 104 2.23 -1.47 -10.38
C VAL A 104 1.64 -2.71 -11.05
N GLU A 105 1.91 -2.88 -12.34
CA GLU A 105 1.65 -4.13 -13.06
C GLU A 105 3.00 -4.77 -13.42
N ARG A 106 3.17 -6.06 -13.10
CA ARG A 106 4.34 -6.83 -13.54
C ARG A 106 4.21 -7.16 -15.03
N VAL A 107 5.30 -6.95 -15.77
CA VAL A 107 5.43 -7.31 -17.20
C VAL A 107 5.84 -8.76 -17.43
#